data_AF-A0A835IHX9-F1
#
_entry.id   AF-A0A835IHX9-F1
#
_cell.length_a   1.000
_cell.length_b   1.000
_cell.length_c   1.000
_cell.angle_alpha   90.00
_cell.angle_beta   90.00
_cell.angle_gamma   90.00
#
_symmetry.space_group_name_H-M   'P 1'
#
loop_
_entity.id
_entity.type
_entity.pdbx_description
1 polymer ?
#
loop_
_entity_poly.entity_id
_entity_poly.type
_entity_poly.pdbx_seq_one_letter_code
_entity_poly.pdbx_strand_id
1 'polypeptide(L)'
;MDSLSESIVQEVRRLIHLYKGEDLSISITGHSLGAALALLAADELSTCDANVPPIAVYSFGGLRVGNRGFANRITSNWVKVLRVVNSQDVVTRVPGMFVNERLNEKLGYV
;
A
#
# COMPACT_ATOMS: atom_id res chain seq x y z
N MET A 1 -9.41 21.49 -8.29
CA MET A 1 -9.35 20.94 -6.93
C MET A 1 -8.64 19.62 -7.11
N ASP A 2 -7.42 19.54 -6.62
CA ASP A 2 -6.54 18.41 -6.91
C ASP A 2 -7.05 17.17 -6.19
N SER A 3 -6.78 16.00 -6.77
CA SER A 3 -7.14 14.76 -6.09
C SER A 3 -6.27 14.59 -4.82
N LEU A 4 -6.73 13.77 -3.88
CA LEU A 4 -5.91 13.40 -2.72
C LEU A 4 -4.59 12.77 -3.17
N SER A 5 -4.63 12.01 -4.25
CA SER A 5 -3.47 11.29 -4.77
C SER A 5 -2.42 12.26 -5.34
N GLU A 6 -2.86 13.25 -6.11
CA GLU A 6 -2.00 14.34 -6.60
C GLU A 6 -1.37 15.12 -5.46
N SER A 7 -2.16 15.44 -4.43
CA SER A 7 -1.69 16.18 -3.25
C SER A 7 -0.60 15.40 -2.50
N ILE A 8 -0.79 14.08 -2.32
CA ILE A 8 0.20 13.20 -1.66
C ILE A 8 1.49 13.13 -2.49
N VAL A 9 1.38 12.92 -3.80
CA VAL A 9 2.54 12.82 -4.68
C VAL A 9 3.36 14.11 -4.69
N GLN A 10 2.68 15.27 -4.77
CA GLN A 10 3.34 16.58 -4.74
C GLN A 10 4.11 16.79 -3.43
N GLU A 11 3.48 16.48 -2.29
CA GLU A 11 4.09 16.69 -0.98
C GLU A 11 5.27 15.73 -0.75
N VAL A 12 5.13 14.46 -1.13
CA VAL A 12 6.25 13.49 -1.01
C VAL A 12 7.42 13.89 -1.90
N ARG A 13 7.18 14.35 -3.13
CA ARG A 13 8.26 14.88 -3.98
C ARG A 13 8.95 16.08 -3.36
N ARG A 14 8.19 16.99 -2.75
CA ARG A 14 8.73 18.15 -2.03
C ARG A 14 9.63 17.71 -0.88
N LEU A 15 9.23 16.70 -0.11
CA LEU A 15 10.01 16.15 1.00
C LEU A 15 11.27 15.44 0.52
N ILE A 16 11.20 14.62 -0.54
CA ILE A 16 12.37 13.96 -1.15
C ILE A 16 13.41 15.01 -1.58
N HIS A 17 12.97 16.12 -2.18
CA HIS A 17 13.87 17.20 -2.57
C HIS A 17 14.45 17.95 -1.38
N LEU A 18 13.64 18.21 -0.34
CA LEU A 18 14.06 18.92 0.86
C LEU A 18 15.14 18.17 1.64
N TYR A 19 15.00 16.86 1.77
CA TYR A 19 15.92 15.99 2.49
C TYR A 19 16.91 15.27 1.55
N LYS A 20 17.22 15.89 0.40
CA LYS A 20 18.13 15.32 -0.59
C LYS A 20 19.53 15.12 0.01
N GLY A 21 20.03 13.88 -0.04
CA GLY A 21 21.33 13.49 0.50
C GLY A 21 21.25 12.74 1.82
N GLU A 22 20.07 12.67 2.43
CA GLU A 22 19.79 11.79 3.56
C GLU A 22 19.30 10.41 3.07
N ASP A 23 19.49 9.40 3.91
CA ASP A 23 18.94 8.06 3.66
C ASP A 23 17.48 8.03 4.17
N LEU A 24 16.54 8.10 3.24
CA LEU A 24 15.12 8.23 3.53
C LEU A 24 14.40 6.89 3.40
N SER A 25 13.26 6.77 4.08
CA SER A 25 12.27 5.74 3.83
C SER A 25 10.86 6.32 4.00
N ILE A 26 9.89 5.73 3.30
CA ILE A 26 8.48 6.16 3.34
C ILE A 26 7.66 5.07 4.02
N SER A 27 7.01 5.41 5.12
CA SER A 27 6.06 4.53 5.79
C SER A 27 4.64 5.06 5.64
N ILE A 28 3.75 4.23 5.08
CA ILE A 28 2.34 4.57 4.88
C ILE A 28 1.51 3.66 5.78
N THR A 29 0.59 4.24 6.54
CA THR A 29 -0.28 3.48 7.44
C THR A 29 -1.75 3.81 7.20
N GLY A 30 -2.62 2.85 7.48
CA GLY A 30 -4.05 3.04 7.35
C GLY A 30 -4.85 1.97 8.06
N HIS A 31 -6.03 2.36 8.56
CA HIS A 31 -6.99 1.48 9.21
C HIS A 31 -8.28 1.35 8.39
N SER A 32 -8.89 0.16 8.36
CA SER A 32 -10.16 -0.08 7.66
C SER A 32 -10.08 0.32 6.17
N LEU A 33 -10.95 1.20 5.67
CA LEU A 33 -10.83 1.77 4.31
C LEU A 33 -9.48 2.45 4.07
N GLY A 34 -8.91 3.07 5.11
CA GLY A 34 -7.59 3.72 5.04
C GLY A 34 -6.47 2.73 4.73
N ALA A 35 -6.59 1.46 5.11
CA ALA A 35 -5.61 0.44 4.73
C ALA A 35 -5.59 0.20 3.21
N ALA A 36 -6.76 0.27 2.56
CA ALA A 36 -6.86 0.15 1.12
C ALA A 36 -6.27 1.38 0.42
N LEU A 37 -6.56 2.57 0.94
CA LEU A 37 -5.99 3.82 0.43
C LEU A 37 -4.46 3.87 0.61
N ALA A 38 -3.94 3.34 1.71
CA ALA A 38 -2.50 3.25 1.95
C ALA A 38 -1.78 2.41 0.87
N LEU A 39 -2.40 1.29 0.45
CA LEU A 39 -1.86 0.47 -0.65
C LEU A 39 -1.90 1.20 -2.00
N LEU A 40 -2.98 1.90 -2.30
CA LEU A 40 -3.09 2.67 -3.55
C LEU A 40 -2.09 3.84 -3.59
N ALA A 41 -1.94 4.55 -2.47
CA ALA A 41 -0.95 5.61 -2.34
C ALA A 41 0.48 5.08 -2.50
N ALA A 42 0.78 3.90 -1.96
CA ALA A 42 2.09 3.26 -2.13
C ALA A 42 2.38 2.92 -3.60
N ASP A 43 1.38 2.40 -4.33
CA ASP A 43 1.50 2.10 -5.76
C ASP A 43 1.83 3.37 -6.56
N GLU A 44 1.08 4.46 -6.35
CA GLU A 44 1.33 5.73 -7.02
C GLU A 44 2.69 6.33 -6.67
N LEU A 45 3.06 6.35 -5.38
CA LEU A 45 4.35 6.87 -4.93
C LEU A 45 5.52 6.04 -5.46
N SER A 46 5.36 4.72 -5.61
CA SER A 46 6.43 3.85 -6.10
C SER A 46 6.87 4.15 -7.54
N THR A 47 6.07 4.91 -8.28
CA THR A 47 6.35 5.30 -9.67
C THR A 47 6.46 6.81 -9.88
N CYS A 48 6.46 7.60 -8.78
CA CYS A 48 6.39 9.05 -8.88
C CYS A 48 7.74 9.72 -9.20
N ASP A 49 8.87 9.04 -9.03
CA ASP A 49 10.21 9.53 -9.33
C ASP A 49 11.13 8.36 -9.71
N ALA A 50 12.31 8.64 -10.26
CA ALA A 50 13.31 7.61 -10.57
C ALA A 50 14.05 7.13 -9.30
N ASN A 51 14.18 8.00 -8.29
CA ASN A 51 14.90 7.72 -7.05
C ASN A 51 13.96 7.79 -5.83
N VAL A 52 12.86 7.04 -5.87
CA VAL A 52 11.92 6.97 -4.74
C VAL A 52 12.55 6.20 -3.58
N PRO A 53 12.53 6.72 -2.35
CA PRO A 53 12.99 5.99 -1.17
C PRO A 53 12.22 4.68 -0.96
N PRO A 54 12.79 3.68 -0.28
CA PRO A 54 12.08 2.44 0.05
C PRO A 54 10.73 2.71 0.72
N ILE A 55 9.67 2.06 0.23
CA ILE A 55 8.29 2.23 0.72
C ILE A 55 7.85 1.00 1.52
N ALA A 56 7.32 1.23 2.71
CA ALA A 56 6.66 0.23 3.55
C ALA A 56 5.22 0.64 3.88
N VAL A 57 4.28 -0.30 3.73
CA VAL A 57 2.87 -0.12 4.07
C VAL A 57 2.54 -0.95 5.30
N TYR A 58 1.94 -0.31 6.30
CA TYR A 58 1.44 -0.93 7.52
C TYR A 58 -0.08 -0.78 7.57
N SER A 59 -0.81 -1.86 7.28
CA SER A 59 -2.27 -1.82 7.22
C SER A 59 -2.89 -2.52 8.42
N PHE A 60 -3.99 -1.97 8.95
CA PHE A 60 -4.71 -2.49 10.12
C PHE A 60 -6.19 -2.67 9.82
N GLY A 61 -6.76 -3.85 10.10
CA GLY A 61 -8.21 -4.09 9.89
C GLY A 61 -8.68 -3.84 8.44
N GLY A 62 -7.75 -3.93 7.49
CA GLY A 62 -7.98 -3.58 6.09
C GLY A 62 -8.63 -4.69 5.29
N LEU A 63 -9.51 -4.31 4.36
CA LEU A 63 -10.01 -5.17 3.29
C LEU A 63 -8.87 -5.61 2.37
N ARG A 64 -9.01 -6.75 1.71
CA ARG A 64 -8.06 -7.18 0.65
C ARG A 64 -8.23 -6.30 -0.58
N VAL A 65 -7.14 -5.91 -1.23
CA VAL A 65 -7.19 -4.95 -2.36
C VAL A 65 -6.49 -5.50 -3.60
N GLY A 66 -6.99 -5.11 -4.75
CA GLY A 66 -6.37 -5.37 -6.04
C GLY A 66 -6.67 -6.75 -6.60
N ASN A 67 -5.78 -7.26 -7.45
CA ASN A 67 -5.78 -8.60 -8.03
C ASN A 67 -4.32 -9.07 -8.15
N ARG A 68 -4.07 -10.29 -8.66
CA ARG A 68 -2.70 -10.79 -8.84
C ARG A 68 -1.77 -9.84 -9.62
N GLY A 69 -2.30 -9.12 -10.61
CA GLY A 69 -1.52 -8.12 -11.35
C GLY A 69 -1.12 -6.93 -10.47
N PHE A 70 -2.03 -6.46 -9.63
CA PHE A 70 -1.74 -5.43 -8.62
C PHE A 70 -0.68 -5.91 -7.62
N ALA A 71 -0.82 -7.12 -7.06
CA ALA A 71 0.16 -7.66 -6.12
C ALA A 71 1.55 -7.82 -6.72
N ASN A 72 1.61 -8.31 -7.96
CA ASN A 72 2.87 -8.41 -8.68
C ASN A 72 3.47 -7.03 -8.91
N ARG A 73 2.67 -6.01 -9.27
CA ARG A 73 3.16 -4.64 -9.46
C ARG A 73 3.74 -4.04 -8.17
N ILE A 74 3.01 -4.13 -7.06
CA ILE A 74 3.48 -3.69 -5.73
C ILE A 74 4.83 -4.34 -5.38
N THR A 75 4.95 -5.65 -5.58
CA THR A 75 6.17 -6.39 -5.27
C THR A 75 7.32 -6.04 -6.21
N SER A 76 7.05 -5.89 -7.51
CA SER A 76 8.03 -5.49 -8.53
C SER A 76 8.55 -4.07 -8.32
N ASN A 77 7.73 -3.18 -7.77
CA ASN A 77 8.12 -1.82 -7.40
C ASN A 77 8.76 -1.74 -6.01
N TRP A 78 9.19 -2.87 -5.45
CA TRP A 78 9.90 -2.98 -4.17
C TRP A 78 9.14 -2.43 -2.96
N VAL A 79 7.82 -2.27 -3.06
CA VAL A 79 6.97 -1.87 -1.94
C VAL A 79 6.80 -3.06 -0.99
N LYS A 80 7.12 -2.86 0.29
CA LYS A 80 6.88 -3.87 1.34
C LYS A 80 5.54 -3.62 2.00
N VAL A 81 4.77 -4.68 2.25
CA VAL A 81 3.46 -4.57 2.89
C VAL A 81 3.40 -5.50 4.09
N LEU A 82 3.11 -4.93 5.26
CA LEU A 82 2.72 -5.64 6.46
C LEU A 82 1.23 -5.40 6.73
N ARG A 83 0.46 -6.48 6.76
CA ARG A 83 -0.97 -6.44 7.02
C ARG A 83 -1.28 -7.05 8.38
N VAL A 84 -1.75 -6.20 9.29
CA VAL A 84 -2.17 -6.58 10.64
C VAL A 84 -3.68 -6.81 10.63
N VAL A 85 -4.05 -8.09 10.70
CA VAL A 85 -5.45 -8.53 10.74
C VAL A 85 -5.80 -9.02 12.14
N ASN A 86 -6.95 -8.61 12.66
CA ASN A 86 -7.52 -9.23 13.85
C ASN A 86 -8.33 -10.47 13.43
N SER A 87 -8.04 -11.63 14.00
CA SER A 87 -8.72 -12.90 13.68
C SER A 87 -10.25 -12.86 13.88
N GLN A 88 -10.72 -11.98 14.77
CA GLN A 88 -12.15 -11.76 15.06
C GLN A 88 -12.81 -10.72 14.15
N ASP A 89 -12.03 -10.01 13.32
CA ASP A 89 -12.54 -8.98 12.42
C ASP A 89 -12.94 -9.57 11.06
N VAL A 90 -14.25 -9.65 10.83
CA VAL A 90 -14.86 -10.17 9.60
C VAL A 90 -14.58 -9.28 8.38
N VAL A 91 -14.28 -7.99 8.58
CA VAL A 91 -14.00 -7.03 7.50
C VAL A 91 -12.72 -7.42 6.76
N THR A 92 -11.75 -8.05 7.42
CA THR A 92 -10.50 -8.49 6.76
C THR A 92 -10.68 -9.63 5.75
N ARG A 93 -11.87 -10.25 5.72
CA ARG A 93 -12.18 -11.43 4.88
C ARG A 93 -12.90 -11.09 3.57
N VAL A 94 -13.13 -9.81 3.28
CA VAL A 94 -13.82 -9.40 2.05
C VAL A 94 -12.92 -8.55 1.13
N PRO A 95 -13.12 -8.64 -0.21
CA PRO A 95 -14.07 -9.51 -0.91
C PRO A 95 -13.60 -10.98 -0.92
N GLY A 96 -14.50 -11.91 -0.58
CA GLY A 96 -14.18 -13.36 -0.57
C GLY A 96 -14.58 -14.12 0.69
N MET A 97 -15.79 -13.91 1.22
CA MET A 97 -16.32 -14.49 2.47
C MET A 97 -16.18 -16.03 2.63
N PHE A 98 -15.79 -16.78 1.58
CA PHE A 98 -15.59 -18.23 1.61
C PHE A 98 -14.24 -18.72 1.04
N VAL A 99 -13.19 -17.88 0.98
CA VAL A 99 -11.90 -18.32 0.43
C VAL A 99 -10.82 -18.33 1.52
N ASN A 100 -10.26 -19.52 1.77
CA ASN A 100 -9.19 -19.81 2.73
C ASN A 100 -7.97 -18.88 2.52
N GLU A 101 -7.31 -18.44 3.59
CA GLU A 101 -6.13 -17.56 3.55
C GLU A 101 -5.03 -18.08 2.62
N ARG A 102 -4.79 -19.40 2.60
CA ARG A 102 -3.84 -20.08 1.69
C ARG A 102 -4.27 -20.09 0.22
N LEU A 103 -5.58 -20.04 -0.06
CA LEU A 103 -6.10 -19.90 -1.42
C LEU A 103 -6.02 -18.43 -1.88
N ASN A 104 -6.10 -17.48 -0.96
CA ASN A 104 -5.99 -16.07 -1.29
C ASN A 104 -4.54 -15.63 -1.59
N GLU A 105 -3.54 -16.24 -0.96
CA GLU A 105 -2.13 -16.12 -1.41
C GLU A 105 -1.98 -16.56 -2.87
N LYS A 106 -2.69 -17.63 -3.28
CA LYS A 106 -2.71 -18.08 -4.67
C LYS A 106 -3.48 -17.14 -5.61
N LEU A 107 -4.47 -16.42 -5.11
CA LEU A 107 -5.26 -15.44 -5.87
C LEU A 107 -4.53 -14.09 -6.04
N GLY A 108 -3.48 -13.84 -5.25
CA GLY A 108 -2.61 -12.68 -5.39
C GLY A 108 -3.26 -11.36 -4.99
N TYR A 109 -4.03 -11.34 -3.91
CA TYR A 109 -4.46 -10.08 -3.30
C TYR A 109 -3.39 -9.58 -2.32
N VAL A 110 -3.18 -8.26 -2.26
CA VAL A 110 -2.35 -7.62 -1.25
C VAL A 110 -3.21 -7.08 -0.15
#